data_AF-A0A0S8B5B0-F1
#
_entry.id   AF-A0A0S8B5B0-F1
#
_cell.length_a   1.000
_cell.length_b   1.000
_cell.length_c   1.000
_cell.angle_alpha   90.00
_cell.angle_beta   90.00
_cell.angle_gamma   90.00
#
_symmetry.space_group_name_H-M   'P 1'
#
loop_
_entity.id
_entity.type
_entity.pdbx_description
1 polymer ?
#
loop_
_entity_poly.entity_id
_entity_poly.type
_entity_poly.pdbx_seq_one_letter_code
_entity_poly.pdbx_strand_id
1 'polypeptide(L)'
;MAGAWQFMIVGKIERKVCMAETEKKPGGGVPKGLPISAVILLILGLIAWQIMPNIVTQEQMARNVILAAIPFILIFASIIIAFMSLVWFTASKLSDNISEKTYRPIEYILIGGIVLGILLMFQPWVFELFRVGFFLLLVSTIFYILWSHVRPKGADQSEELSGVSAGDIGKSSGD
;
A
#
# COMPACT_ATOMS: atom_id res chain seq x y z
N MET A 1 13.48 -53.93 -1.44
CA MET A 1 12.06 -53.52 -1.52
C MET A 1 11.70 -52.52 -0.40
N ALA A 2 12.43 -51.40 -0.28
CA ALA A 2 12.20 -50.40 0.78
C ALA A 2 11.94 -48.97 0.23
N GLY A 3 12.12 -48.73 -1.07
CA GLY A 3 11.97 -47.40 -1.68
C GLY A 3 10.54 -47.01 -2.08
N ALA A 4 9.63 -47.99 -2.25
CA ALA A 4 8.27 -47.72 -2.74
C ALA A 4 7.35 -47.10 -1.67
N TRP A 5 7.63 -47.32 -0.38
CA TRP A 5 6.83 -46.79 0.72
C TRP A 5 7.13 -45.31 1.02
N GLN A 6 8.35 -44.84 0.74
CA GLN A 6 8.73 -43.43 0.95
C GLN A 6 8.04 -42.49 -0.05
N PHE A 7 7.95 -42.87 -1.33
CA PHE A 7 7.28 -42.05 -2.35
C PHE A 7 5.77 -41.91 -2.12
N MET A 8 5.12 -42.94 -1.55
CA MET A 8 3.68 -42.93 -1.32
C MET A 8 3.26 -42.01 -0.15
N ILE A 9 4.13 -41.81 0.84
CA ILE A 9 3.89 -40.88 1.96
C ILE A 9 4.14 -39.43 1.53
N VAL A 10 5.23 -39.18 0.79
CA VAL A 10 5.54 -37.83 0.27
C VAL A 10 4.43 -37.32 -0.66
N GLY A 11 3.96 -38.14 -1.61
CA GLY A 11 2.87 -37.74 -2.52
C GLY A 11 1.50 -37.58 -1.84
N LYS A 12 1.31 -38.08 -0.62
CA LYS A 12 0.07 -37.89 0.15
C LYS A 12 0.11 -36.63 1.02
N ILE A 13 1.29 -36.14 1.39
CA ILE A 13 1.48 -34.87 2.08
C ILE A 13 1.32 -33.71 1.08
N GLU A 14 1.91 -33.80 -0.12
CA GLU A 14 1.77 -32.74 -1.14
C GLU A 14 0.33 -32.51 -1.59
N ARG A 15 -0.47 -33.58 -1.71
CA ARG A 15 -1.91 -33.45 -2.02
C ARG A 15 -2.74 -32.81 -0.92
N LYS A 16 -2.30 -32.86 0.35
CA LYS A 16 -2.97 -32.15 1.44
C LYS A 16 -2.61 -30.66 1.47
N VAL A 17 -1.39 -30.30 1.05
CA VAL A 17 -0.98 -28.89 0.91
C VAL A 17 -1.76 -28.21 -0.21
N CYS A 18 -1.97 -28.88 -1.35
CA CYS A 18 -2.82 -28.34 -2.44
C CYS A 18 -4.32 -28.17 -2.08
N MET A 19 -4.80 -28.79 -1.00
CA MET A 19 -6.22 -28.75 -0.62
C MET A 19 -6.50 -27.80 0.57
N ALA A 20 -5.47 -27.24 1.20
CA ALA A 20 -5.61 -26.33 2.34
C ALA A 20 -5.57 -24.84 1.95
N GLU A 21 -5.35 -24.52 0.69
CA GLU A 21 -5.52 -23.17 0.16
C GLU A 21 -6.84 -23.07 -0.62
N THR A 22 -7.94 -23.49 0.03
CA THR A 22 -9.24 -22.95 -0.34
C THR A 22 -9.20 -21.48 0.01
N GLU A 23 -8.80 -20.67 -0.97
CA GLU A 23 -9.08 -19.25 -1.06
C GLU A 23 -10.47 -18.99 -0.47
N LYS A 24 -10.49 -18.51 0.76
CA LYS A 24 -11.54 -17.60 1.18
C LYS A 24 -11.35 -16.40 0.25
N LYS A 25 -12.08 -16.35 -0.87
CA LYS A 25 -12.30 -15.09 -1.58
C LYS A 25 -12.71 -14.09 -0.50
N PRO A 26 -11.90 -13.07 -0.17
CA PRO A 26 -12.39 -12.03 0.71
C PRO A 26 -13.49 -11.35 -0.08
N GLY A 27 -14.73 -11.69 0.25
CA GLY A 27 -15.90 -11.08 -0.36
C GLY A 27 -15.82 -9.58 -0.19
N GLY A 28 -15.44 -8.88 -1.26
CA GLY A 28 -16.06 -7.67 -1.80
C GLY A 28 -16.41 -6.53 -0.84
N GLY A 29 -15.74 -6.38 0.30
CA GLY A 29 -15.95 -5.26 1.19
C GLY A 29 -14.98 -5.33 2.35
N VAL A 30 -14.23 -4.25 2.60
CA VAL A 30 -13.40 -4.18 3.80
C VAL A 30 -14.32 -4.33 5.01
N PRO A 31 -13.98 -5.22 5.96
CA PRO A 31 -14.69 -5.26 7.22
C PRO A 31 -14.64 -3.87 7.82
N LYS A 32 -15.81 -3.27 8.07
CA LYS A 32 -15.99 -1.91 8.62
C LYS A 32 -15.13 -1.63 9.86
N GLY A 33 -14.63 -2.69 10.52
CA GLY A 33 -13.69 -2.63 11.62
C GLY A 33 -12.32 -2.01 11.34
N LEU A 34 -11.82 -1.98 10.10
CA LEU A 34 -10.48 -1.44 9.81
C LEU A 34 -10.36 0.08 10.06
N PRO A 35 -11.20 0.95 9.46
CA PRO A 35 -11.17 2.38 9.76
C PRO A 35 -11.58 2.67 11.21
N ILE A 36 -12.47 1.86 11.80
CA ILE A 36 -12.85 1.97 13.21
C ILE A 36 -11.64 1.72 14.12
N SER A 37 -10.84 0.69 13.82
CA SER A 37 -9.61 0.42 14.59
C SER A 37 -8.59 1.57 14.48
N ALA A 38 -8.49 2.22 13.32
CA ALA A 38 -7.63 3.39 13.13
C ALA A 38 -8.05 4.56 14.04
N VAL A 39 -9.36 4.84 14.09
CA VAL A 39 -9.93 5.89 14.96
C VAL A 39 -9.73 5.56 16.44
N ILE A 40 -9.96 4.29 16.84
CA ILE A 40 -9.74 3.85 18.22
C ILE A 40 -8.26 4.01 18.62
N LEU A 41 -7.33 3.56 17.77
CA LEU A 41 -5.89 3.72 17.99
C LEU A 41 -5.46 5.20 18.04
N LEU A 42 -6.09 6.06 17.22
CA LEU A 42 -5.84 7.51 17.23
C LEU A 42 -6.23 8.11 18.58
N ILE A 43 -7.44 7.80 19.04
CA ILE A 43 -7.96 8.29 20.33
C ILE A 43 -7.07 7.77 21.47
N LEU A 44 -6.68 6.50 21.45
CA LEU A 44 -5.75 5.94 22.44
C LEU A 44 -4.39 6.66 22.44
N GLY A 45 -3.84 6.95 21.25
CA GLY A 45 -2.58 7.68 21.10
C GLY A 45 -2.64 9.10 21.63
N LEU A 46 -3.73 9.83 21.36
CA LEU A 46 -3.96 11.18 21.88
C LEU A 46 -4.14 11.20 23.41
N ILE A 47 -4.87 10.23 23.95
CA ILE A 47 -5.03 10.07 25.40
C ILE A 47 -3.68 9.75 26.05
N ALA A 48 -2.90 8.83 25.49
CA ALA A 48 -1.57 8.50 25.99
C ALA A 48 -0.64 9.72 25.98
N TRP A 49 -0.66 10.52 24.91
CA TRP A 49 0.09 11.78 24.81
C TRP A 49 -0.31 12.78 25.90
N GLN A 50 -1.62 12.94 26.16
CA GLN A 50 -2.13 13.87 27.16
C GLN A 50 -1.81 13.44 28.60
N ILE A 51 -1.79 12.13 28.88
CA ILE A 51 -1.66 11.59 30.24
C ILE A 51 -0.19 11.41 30.64
N MET A 52 0.70 11.00 29.73
CA MET A 52 2.12 10.74 30.06
C MET A 52 2.87 11.87 30.80
N PRO A 53 2.74 13.16 30.44
CA PRO A 53 3.44 14.23 31.16
C PRO A 53 2.98 14.41 32.61
N ASN A 54 1.83 13.82 33.01
CA ASN A 54 1.31 13.90 34.37
C ASN A 54 1.76 12.75 35.27
N ILE A 55 2.30 11.66 34.71
CA ILE A 55 2.73 10.46 35.45
C ILE A 55 4.25 10.20 35.37
N VAL A 56 4.92 10.76 34.36
CA VAL A 56 6.35 10.52 34.12
C VAL A 56 7.11 11.85 34.19
N THR A 57 8.01 11.95 35.16
CA THR A 57 8.88 13.13 35.34
C THR A 57 9.84 13.29 34.16
N GLN A 58 10.11 14.53 33.73
CA GLN A 58 10.95 14.86 32.55
C GLN A 58 12.34 14.18 32.58
N GLU A 59 12.90 13.93 33.76
CA GLU A 59 14.20 13.25 33.91
C GLU A 59 14.18 11.76 33.49
N GLN A 60 13.04 11.08 33.64
CA GLN A 60 12.90 9.67 33.21
C GLN A 60 12.69 9.54 31.70
N MET A 61 12.06 10.53 31.06
CA MET A 61 11.88 10.57 29.60
C MET A 61 13.19 10.78 28.86
N ALA A 62 14.11 11.57 29.42
CA ALA A 62 15.45 11.77 28.85
C ALA A 62 16.36 10.54 28.99
N ARG A 63 16.20 9.77 30.08
CA ARG A 63 16.97 8.53 30.29
C ARG A 63 16.48 7.34 29.45
N ASN A 64 15.19 7.30 29.13
CA ASN A 64 14.56 6.17 28.44
C ASN A 64 13.92 6.61 27.12
N VAL A 65 14.71 6.63 26.05
CA VAL A 65 14.28 6.95 24.68
C VAL A 65 13.06 6.12 24.24
N ILE A 66 12.96 4.86 24.69
CA ILE A 66 11.81 3.99 24.37
C ILE A 66 10.51 4.53 24.95
N LEU A 67 10.51 5.04 26.19
CA LEU A 67 9.30 5.58 26.82
C LEU A 67 8.79 6.82 26.06
N ALA A 68 9.70 7.68 25.61
CA ALA A 68 9.38 8.86 24.82
C ALA A 68 8.84 8.51 23.42
N ALA A 69 9.26 7.37 22.86
CA ALA A 69 8.86 6.93 21.52
C ALA A 69 7.47 6.27 21.46
N ILE A 70 6.97 5.69 22.56
CA ILE A 70 5.67 4.99 22.61
C ILE A 70 4.50 5.82 22.04
N PRO A 71 4.25 7.07 22.47
CA PRO A 71 3.12 7.84 21.96
C PRO A 71 3.32 8.23 20.49
N PHE A 72 4.57 8.50 20.09
CA PHE A 72 4.91 8.84 18.70
C PHE A 72 4.62 7.67 17.77
N ILE A 73 5.04 6.45 18.14
CA ILE A 73 4.80 5.23 17.37
C ILE A 73 3.30 4.94 17.28
N LEU A 74 2.53 5.11 18.37
CA LEU A 74 1.08 4.90 18.36
C LEU A 74 0.35 5.88 17.42
N ILE A 75 0.69 7.16 17.50
CA ILE A 75 0.11 8.19 16.61
C ILE A 75 0.50 7.90 15.16
N PHE A 76 1.77 7.59 14.90
CA PHE A 76 2.26 7.27 13.57
C PHE A 76 1.55 6.04 12.99
N ALA A 77 1.47 4.94 13.75
CA ALA A 77 0.78 3.72 13.33
C ALA A 77 -0.71 3.98 13.01
N SER A 78 -1.39 4.79 13.82
CA SER A 78 -2.77 5.18 13.55
C SER A 78 -2.91 5.96 12.24
N ILE A 79 -2.01 6.93 11.97
CA ILE A 79 -1.99 7.68 10.71
C ILE A 79 -1.78 6.73 9.52
N ILE A 80 -0.87 5.77 9.63
CA ILE A 80 -0.62 4.79 8.56
C ILE A 80 -1.87 3.94 8.28
N ILE A 81 -2.53 3.40 9.31
CA ILE A 81 -3.75 2.59 9.14
C ILE A 81 -4.89 3.44 8.55
N ALA A 82 -5.03 4.68 9.02
CA ALA A 82 -6.00 5.63 8.48
C ALA A 82 -5.73 5.93 7.00
N PHE A 83 -4.45 6.12 6.63
CA PHE A 83 -4.04 6.37 5.25
C PHE A 83 -4.32 5.17 4.35
N MET A 84 -3.97 3.95 4.78
CA MET A 84 -4.31 2.73 4.04
C MET A 84 -5.83 2.57 3.85
N SER A 85 -6.61 2.90 4.88
CA SER A 85 -8.07 2.88 4.81
C SER A 85 -8.61 3.92 3.82
N LEU A 86 -8.02 5.12 3.79
CA LEU A 86 -8.36 6.18 2.85
C LEU A 86 -8.07 5.75 1.40
N VAL A 87 -6.89 5.19 1.15
CA VAL A 87 -6.48 4.68 -0.16
C VAL A 87 -7.45 3.62 -0.65
N TRP A 88 -7.80 2.65 0.20
CA TRP A 88 -8.79 1.62 -0.13
C TRP A 88 -10.18 2.21 -0.39
N PHE A 89 -10.62 3.18 0.41
CA PHE A 89 -11.91 3.84 0.24
C PHE A 89 -11.99 4.59 -1.10
N THR A 90 -10.93 5.34 -1.44
CA THR A 90 -10.80 6.03 -2.71
C THR A 90 -10.85 5.03 -3.87
N ALA A 91 -10.06 3.96 -3.82
CA ALA A 91 -10.08 2.93 -4.85
C ALA A 91 -11.46 2.30 -5.01
N SER A 92 -12.13 1.96 -3.92
CA SER A 92 -13.48 1.35 -3.95
C SER A 92 -14.56 2.29 -4.50
N LYS A 93 -14.41 3.61 -4.30
CA LYS A 93 -15.37 4.61 -4.78
C LYS A 93 -15.13 5.04 -6.23
N LEU A 94 -13.88 5.05 -6.68
CA LEU A 94 -13.50 5.55 -8.01
C LEU A 94 -13.30 4.45 -9.06
N SER A 95 -13.13 3.17 -8.65
CA SER A 95 -12.84 2.05 -9.56
C SER A 95 -13.90 1.80 -10.64
N ASP A 96 -15.18 2.16 -10.41
CA ASP A 96 -16.24 1.82 -11.36
C ASP A 96 -16.45 2.83 -12.49
N ASN A 97 -15.84 4.03 -12.39
CA ASN A 97 -16.29 5.18 -13.17
C ASN A 97 -15.19 5.97 -13.89
N ILE A 98 -13.93 5.52 -13.86
CA ILE A 98 -12.83 6.23 -14.53
C ILE A 98 -12.39 5.51 -15.81
N SER A 99 -12.50 6.23 -16.93
CA SER A 99 -11.95 5.85 -18.23
C SER A 99 -10.42 5.94 -18.24
N GLU A 100 -9.76 4.96 -18.86
CA GLU A 100 -8.29 4.90 -18.98
C GLU A 100 -7.67 6.17 -19.57
N LYS A 101 -8.42 6.88 -20.42
CA LYS A 101 -8.00 8.15 -21.04
C LYS A 101 -7.80 9.28 -20.03
N THR A 102 -8.51 9.27 -18.91
CA THR A 102 -8.37 10.26 -17.84
C THR A 102 -7.27 9.85 -16.85
N TYR A 103 -7.02 8.56 -16.71
CA TYR A 103 -6.03 8.02 -15.78
C TYR A 103 -4.59 8.43 -16.16
N ARG A 104 -4.21 8.24 -17.44
CA ARG A 104 -2.82 8.48 -17.89
C ARG A 104 -2.34 9.94 -17.74
N PRO A 105 -3.11 10.97 -18.14
CA PRO A 105 -2.66 12.36 -17.97
C PRO A 105 -2.42 12.74 -16.51
N ILE A 106 -3.28 12.27 -15.61
CA ILE A 106 -3.16 12.58 -14.17
C ILE A 106 -1.93 11.92 -13.58
N GLU A 107 -1.66 10.67 -13.96
CA GLU A 107 -0.44 9.96 -13.57
C GLU A 107 0.83 10.70 -14.03
N TYR A 108 0.87 11.18 -15.29
CA TYR A 108 2.01 11.96 -15.79
C TYR A 108 2.18 13.29 -15.06
N ILE A 109 1.09 13.99 -14.72
CA ILE A 109 1.14 15.23 -13.94
C ILE A 109 1.74 14.96 -12.55
N LEU A 110 1.35 13.85 -11.92
CA LEU A 110 1.85 13.46 -10.60
C LEU A 110 3.34 13.08 -10.64
N ILE A 111 3.76 12.30 -11.64
CA ILE A 111 5.17 11.98 -11.86
C ILE A 111 5.97 13.26 -12.13
N GLY A 112 5.44 14.16 -12.97
CA GLY A 112 6.03 15.46 -13.25
C GLY A 112 6.19 16.32 -11.98
N GLY A 113 5.18 16.31 -11.10
CA GLY A 113 5.23 16.98 -9.79
C GLY A 113 6.33 16.42 -8.89
N ILE A 114 6.49 15.10 -8.83
CA ILE A 114 7.58 14.46 -8.06
C ILE A 114 8.94 14.87 -8.61
N VAL A 115 9.15 14.76 -9.93
CA VAL A 115 10.42 15.14 -10.59
C VAL A 115 10.72 16.62 -10.35
N LEU A 116 9.72 17.49 -10.49
CA LEU A 116 9.86 18.91 -10.22
C LEU A 116 10.24 19.16 -8.75
N GLY A 117 9.58 18.51 -7.79
CA GLY A 117 9.89 18.62 -6.37
C GLY A 117 11.33 18.21 -6.05
N ILE A 118 11.81 17.12 -6.66
CA ILE A 118 13.20 16.67 -6.55
C ILE A 118 14.15 17.76 -7.09
N LEU A 119 13.87 18.31 -8.28
CA LEU A 119 14.69 19.37 -8.87
C LEU A 119 14.75 20.63 -7.99
N LEU A 120 13.65 21.01 -7.35
CA LEU A 120 13.65 22.12 -6.38
C LEU A 120 14.52 21.82 -5.15
N MET A 121 14.52 20.57 -4.64
CA MET A 121 15.35 20.19 -3.50
C MET A 121 16.85 20.15 -3.83
N PHE A 122 17.22 19.91 -5.09
CA PHE A 122 18.61 19.96 -5.56
C PHE A 122 19.18 21.37 -5.73
N GLN A 123 18.50 22.42 -5.23
CA GLN A 123 19.04 23.78 -5.16
C GLN A 123 19.53 24.11 -3.73
N PRO A 124 20.80 23.81 -3.39
CA PRO A 124 21.34 24.08 -2.05
C PRO A 124 21.55 25.57 -1.75
N TRP A 125 21.42 26.45 -2.74
CA TRP A 125 21.64 27.90 -2.62
C TRP A 125 20.42 28.68 -2.11
N VAL A 126 19.20 28.12 -2.19
CA VAL A 126 17.96 28.82 -1.79
C VAL A 126 17.14 27.95 -0.83
N PHE A 127 17.31 28.18 0.47
CA PHE A 127 16.60 27.44 1.53
C PHE A 127 15.06 27.50 1.43
N GLU A 128 14.51 28.60 0.92
CA GLU A 128 13.06 28.74 0.63
C GLU A 128 12.58 27.73 -0.42
N LEU A 129 13.32 27.56 -1.52
CA LEU A 129 12.98 26.63 -2.59
C LEU A 129 13.06 25.18 -2.12
N PHE A 130 14.01 24.85 -1.25
CA PHE A 130 14.10 23.53 -0.63
C PHE A 130 12.83 23.19 0.16
N ARG A 131 12.31 24.13 0.96
CA ARG A 131 11.08 23.92 1.74
C ARG A 131 9.87 23.72 0.82
N VAL A 132 9.76 24.53 -0.23
CA VAL A 132 8.68 24.40 -1.22
C VAL A 132 8.78 23.07 -1.97
N GLY A 133 9.99 22.68 -2.41
CA GLY A 133 10.25 21.40 -3.08
C GLY A 133 9.88 20.21 -2.21
N PHE A 134 10.20 20.26 -0.91
CA PHE A 134 9.82 19.22 0.04
C PHE A 134 8.30 19.06 0.16
N PHE A 135 7.56 20.15 0.35
CA PHE A 135 6.09 20.09 0.45
C PHE A 135 5.46 19.63 -0.87
N LEU A 136 5.94 20.14 -2.00
CA LEU A 136 5.48 19.74 -3.32
C LEU A 136 5.69 18.24 -3.56
N LEU A 137 6.89 17.73 -3.24
CA LEU A 137 7.23 16.32 -3.34
C LEU A 137 6.36 15.47 -2.41
N LEU A 138 6.16 15.90 -1.15
CA LEU A 138 5.33 15.19 -0.18
C LEU A 138 3.88 15.07 -0.64
N VAL A 139 3.27 16.18 -1.06
CA VAL A 139 1.89 16.19 -1.56
C VAL A 139 1.77 15.37 -2.84
N SER A 140 2.69 15.55 -3.80
CA SER A 140 2.66 14.82 -5.06
C SER A 140 2.86 13.33 -4.87
N THR A 141 3.70 12.92 -3.92
CA THR A 141 3.93 11.50 -3.60
C THR A 141 2.71 10.88 -2.94
N ILE A 142 2.10 11.57 -1.97
CA ILE A 142 0.86 11.11 -1.32
C ILE A 142 -0.24 10.92 -2.37
N PHE A 143 -0.43 11.91 -3.23
CA PHE A 143 -1.46 11.88 -4.26
C PHE A 143 -1.16 10.82 -5.34
N TYR A 144 0.10 10.62 -5.69
CA TYR A 144 0.54 9.53 -6.56
C TYR A 144 0.25 8.16 -5.96
N ILE A 145 0.57 7.93 -4.68
CA ILE A 145 0.26 6.66 -4.00
C ILE A 145 -1.27 6.42 -3.99
N LEU A 146 -2.05 7.45 -3.66
CA LEU A 146 -3.53 7.39 -3.73
C LEU A 146 -4.04 7.07 -5.13
N TRP A 147 -3.53 7.76 -6.15
CA TRP A 147 -3.98 7.61 -7.54
C TRP A 147 -3.55 6.27 -8.14
N SER A 148 -2.33 5.83 -7.88
CA SER A 148 -1.78 4.55 -8.37
C SER A 148 -2.56 3.33 -7.86
N HIS A 149 -3.30 3.47 -6.75
CA HIS A 149 -4.15 2.42 -6.23
C HIS A 149 -5.53 2.34 -6.90
N VAL A 150 -5.92 3.37 -7.67
CA VAL A 150 -7.16 3.35 -8.44
C VAL A 150 -6.93 2.53 -9.71
N ARG A 151 -7.50 1.32 -9.77
CA ARG A 151 -7.41 0.46 -10.96
C ARG A 151 -8.36 0.98 -12.05
N PRO A 152 -7.87 1.29 -13.27
CA PRO A 152 -8.74 1.65 -14.38
C PRO A 152 -9.51 0.44 -14.89
N LYS A 153 -10.76 0.67 -15.32
CA LYS A 153 -11.64 -0.35 -15.89
C LYS A 153 -11.11 -0.76 -17.27
N GLY A 154 -10.47 -1.92 -17.37
CA GLY A 154 -9.97 -2.47 -18.63
C GLY A 154 -8.54 -3.03 -18.62
N ALA A 155 -7.78 -2.86 -17.52
CA ALA A 155 -6.43 -3.42 -17.42
C ALA A 155 -6.38 -4.95 -17.65
N ASP A 156 -7.43 -5.67 -17.24
CA ASP A 156 -7.52 -7.13 -17.38
C ASP A 156 -7.72 -7.57 -18.85
N GLN A 157 -8.34 -6.75 -19.71
CA GLN A 157 -8.58 -7.14 -21.12
C GLN A 157 -7.32 -7.01 -22.00
N SER A 158 -6.41 -6.11 -21.65
CA SER A 158 -5.17 -5.88 -22.41
C SER A 158 -4.15 -7.03 -22.28
N GLU A 159 -4.11 -7.75 -21.16
CA GLU A 159 -3.21 -8.90 -20.98
C GLU A 159 -3.72 -10.14 -21.74
N GLU A 160 -5.04 -10.37 -21.76
CA GLU A 160 -5.63 -11.53 -22.47
C GLU A 160 -5.43 -11.44 -23.99
N LEU A 161 -5.59 -10.24 -24.58
CA LEU A 161 -5.37 -10.02 -26.01
C LEU A 161 -3.88 -10.11 -26.41
N SER A 162 -2.97 -9.77 -25.50
CA SER A 162 -1.52 -9.86 -25.75
C SER A 162 -1.01 -11.31 -25.65
N GLY A 163 -1.60 -12.13 -24.78
CA GLY A 163 -1.29 -13.56 -24.64
C GLY A 163 -1.80 -14.41 -25.81
N VAL A 164 -2.99 -14.11 -26.34
CA VAL A 164 -3.58 -14.83 -27.49
C VAL A 164 -2.79 -14.57 -28.78
N SER A 165 -2.29 -13.35 -28.99
CA SER A 165 -1.51 -13.03 -30.20
C SER A 165 -0.13 -13.72 -30.27
N ALA A 166 0.42 -14.19 -29.13
CA ALA A 166 1.67 -14.94 -29.11
C ALA A 166 1.47 -16.46 -29.30
N GLY A 167 0.28 -16.98 -28.95
CA GLY A 167 -0.03 -18.40 -29.05
C GLY A 167 -0.33 -18.90 -30.47
N ASP A 168 -0.90 -18.06 -31.34
CA ASP A 168 -1.34 -18.48 -32.67
C ASP A 168 -0.24 -18.49 -33.75
N ILE A 169 0.92 -17.87 -33.50
CA ILE A 169 2.03 -17.84 -34.48
C ILE A 169 2.83 -19.17 -34.47
N GLY A 170 2.77 -19.95 -33.40
CA GLY A 170 3.52 -21.21 -33.27
C GLY A 170 2.89 -22.43 -33.94
N LYS A 171 1.65 -22.34 -34.42
CA LYS A 171 0.87 -23.53 -34.84
C LYS A 171 0.72 -23.72 -36.36
N SER A 172 1.22 -22.79 -37.17
CA SER A 172 1.07 -22.83 -38.65
C SER A 172 2.34 -23.25 -39.41
N SER A 173 3.36 -23.79 -38.74
CA SER A 173 4.64 -24.17 -39.37
C SER A 173 5.04 -25.62 -39.09
N GLY A 174 4.06 -26.52 -39.11
CA GLY A 174 4.25 -27.96 -38.93
C GLY A 174 3.32 -28.77 -39.83
N ASP A 175 3.30 -28.42 -41.11
CA ASP A 175 2.93 -29.33 -42.21
C ASP A 175 4.21 -29.81 -42.90
#